data_AF-A0AAW5EJU2-F1
#
_entry.id   AF-A0AAW5EJU2-F1
#
_cell.length_a   1.000
_cell.length_b   1.000
_cell.length_c   1.000
_cell.angle_alpha   90.00
_cell.angle_beta   90.00
_cell.angle_gamma   90.00
#
_symmetry.space_group_name_H-M   'P 1'
#
loop_
_entity.id
_entity.type
_entity.pdbx_description
1 polymer ?
#
loop_
_entity_poly.entity_id
_entity_poly.type
_entity_poly.pdbx_seq_one_letter_code
_entity_poly.pdbx_strand_id
1 'polypeptide(L)'
;LIPIHVAFIPLLIPPLLSLFNKLKIDRRAVACALTFGLTTPYMVLPIGFGLNFQDLLRENLEKNGVNVNLADVTNAMYYAAICMVLGLFLALFVFYRKPREYQEIEIQKMDFDNIKMGRKEWGVLVGLILTLFLQIFTMNLPLSGLLGFISMVILGGVEYKSVNDIFDDGLKLMGFIAFVMLVAAGYGEVLKQSGAVNELVNSVVPWMQENKFLAVFLMLLIGLIITMGI
;
A
#
# COMPACT_ATOMS: atom_id res chain seq x y z
N LEU A 1 5.22 6.96 -10.28
CA LEU A 1 4.15 6.65 -9.30
C LEU A 1 4.56 7.30 -7.99
N ILE A 2 3.82 8.29 -7.49
CA ILE A 2 4.13 8.86 -6.17
C ILE A 2 3.70 7.81 -5.14
N PRO A 3 4.61 7.17 -4.39
CA PRO A 3 4.26 6.15 -3.42
C PRO A 3 3.78 6.83 -2.13
N ILE A 4 2.70 7.62 -2.24
CA ILE A 4 2.09 8.35 -1.12
C ILE A 4 1.71 7.36 -0.01
N HIS A 5 1.22 6.17 -0.39
CA HIS A 5 0.82 5.13 0.56
C HIS A 5 1.98 4.58 1.41
N VAL A 6 3.21 4.52 0.88
CA VAL A 6 4.39 4.05 1.64
C VAL A 6 4.96 5.18 2.50
N ALA A 7 5.00 6.41 1.98
CA ALA A 7 5.48 7.58 2.71
C ALA A 7 4.55 8.03 3.85
N PHE A 8 3.26 7.71 3.74
CA PHE A 8 2.23 8.01 4.73
C PHE A 8 2.50 7.36 6.09
N ILE A 9 2.97 6.10 6.10
CA ILE A 9 3.18 5.31 7.32
C ILE A 9 4.25 5.95 8.23
N PRO A 10 5.49 6.22 7.77
CA PRO A 10 6.50 6.88 8.59
C PRO A 10 6.14 8.31 8.98
N LEU A 11 5.33 9.00 8.19
CA LEU A 11 4.99 10.41 8.43
C LEU A 11 3.86 10.57 9.47
N LEU A 12 2.82 9.73 9.42
CA LEU A 12 1.65 9.87 10.31
C LEU A 12 1.74 9.05 11.59
N ILE A 13 2.44 7.91 11.58
CA ILE A 13 2.52 7.09 12.78
C ILE A 13 3.19 7.85 13.94
N PRO A 14 4.38 8.47 13.80
CA PRO A 14 5.06 9.10 14.93
C PRO A 14 4.23 10.19 15.64
N PRO A 15 3.58 11.12 14.92
CA PRO A 15 2.64 12.09 15.51
C PRO A 15 1.49 11.46 16.30
N LEU A 16 0.91 10.37 15.79
CA LEU A 16 -0.29 9.78 16.37
C LEU A 16 0.00 8.89 17.59
N LEU A 17 1.26 8.55 17.85
CA LEU A 17 1.65 7.73 19.00
C LEU A 17 1.22 8.35 20.34
N SER A 18 1.29 9.69 20.47
CA SER A 18 0.84 10.39 21.69
C SER A 18 -0.68 10.26 21.88
N LEU A 19 -1.45 10.38 20.79
CA LEU A 19 -2.90 10.21 20.81
C LEU A 19 -3.30 8.77 21.16
N PHE A 20 -2.64 7.78 20.56
CA PHE A 20 -2.92 6.36 20.85
C PHE A 20 -2.62 6.00 22.30
N ASN A 21 -1.56 6.57 22.88
CA ASN A 21 -1.24 6.42 24.29
C ASN A 21 -2.34 7.03 25.19
N LYS A 22 -2.81 8.26 24.91
CA LYS A 22 -3.94 8.88 25.64
C LYS A 22 -5.22 8.04 25.59
N LEU A 23 -5.49 7.41 24.43
CA LEU A 23 -6.66 6.55 24.22
C LEU A 23 -6.45 5.10 24.69
N LYS A 24 -5.27 4.75 25.24
CA LYS A 24 -4.87 3.39 25.66
C LYS A 24 -5.07 2.30 24.59
N ILE A 25 -4.87 2.66 23.32
CA ILE A 25 -5.05 1.76 22.17
C ILE A 25 -3.78 0.93 21.96
N ASP A 26 -3.94 -0.36 21.68
CA ASP A 26 -2.82 -1.22 21.29
C ASP A 26 -2.26 -0.80 19.92
N ARG A 27 -0.96 -0.48 19.88
CA ARG A 27 -0.27 -0.07 18.64
C ARG A 27 -0.32 -1.15 17.55
N ARG A 28 -0.46 -2.43 17.93
CA ARG A 28 -0.60 -3.55 16.99
C ARG A 28 -1.96 -3.56 16.31
N ALA A 29 -3.03 -3.26 17.06
CA ALA A 29 -4.37 -3.07 16.49
C ALA A 29 -4.38 -1.91 15.49
N VAL A 30 -3.74 -0.79 15.84
CA VAL A 30 -3.61 0.36 14.94
C VAL A 30 -2.82 -0.03 13.68
N ALA A 31 -1.70 -0.73 13.82
CA ALA A 31 -0.93 -1.20 12.68
C ALA A 31 -1.79 -2.09 11.76
N CYS A 32 -2.54 -3.05 12.30
CA CYS A 32 -3.47 -3.89 11.52
C CYS A 32 -4.56 -3.07 10.81
N ALA A 33 -5.12 -2.06 11.48
CA ALA A 33 -6.14 -1.21 10.89
C ALA A 33 -5.58 -0.31 9.78
N LEU A 34 -4.39 0.24 9.96
CA LEU A 34 -3.70 1.06 8.97
C LEU A 34 -3.27 0.24 7.75
N THR A 35 -2.70 -0.95 7.95
CA THR A 35 -2.33 -1.83 6.84
C THR A 35 -3.55 -2.31 6.06
N PHE A 36 -4.63 -2.69 6.75
CA PHE A 36 -5.91 -2.99 6.11
C PHE A 36 -6.43 -1.79 5.29
N GLY A 37 -6.50 -0.61 5.92
CA GLY A 37 -7.02 0.61 5.29
C GLY A 37 -6.21 1.08 4.09
N LEU A 38 -4.92 0.74 4.01
CA LEU A 38 -4.07 1.04 2.86
C LEU A 38 -4.12 -0.06 1.79
N THR A 39 -4.13 -1.34 2.19
CA THR A 39 -4.02 -2.48 1.27
C THR A 39 -5.35 -2.84 0.60
N THR A 40 -6.42 -2.95 1.36
CA THR A 40 -7.71 -3.46 0.87
C THR A 40 -8.35 -2.58 -0.21
N PRO A 41 -8.32 -1.24 -0.13
CA PRO A 41 -8.99 -0.40 -1.14
C PRO A 41 -8.44 -0.59 -2.56
N TYR A 42 -7.12 -0.67 -2.74
CA TYR A 42 -6.56 -0.84 -4.09
C TYR A 42 -6.70 -2.29 -4.61
N MET A 43 -6.82 -3.28 -3.73
CA MET A 43 -7.09 -4.66 -4.14
C MET A 43 -8.51 -4.82 -4.69
N VAL A 44 -9.49 -4.17 -4.05
CA VAL A 44 -10.91 -4.36 -4.36
C VAL A 44 -11.42 -3.37 -5.39
N LEU A 45 -11.05 -2.10 -5.30
CA LEU A 45 -11.61 -1.05 -6.13
C LEU A 45 -10.78 -0.90 -7.41
N PRO A 46 -11.33 -1.24 -8.59
CA PRO A 46 -10.68 -1.02 -9.88
C PRO A 46 -10.82 0.48 -10.25
N ILE A 47 -10.18 1.37 -9.48
CA ILE A 47 -10.11 2.80 -9.78
C ILE A 47 -8.69 3.31 -9.51
N GLY A 48 -8.15 4.13 -10.41
CA GLY A 48 -6.85 4.78 -10.24
C GLY A 48 -5.70 3.78 -10.10
N PHE A 49 -5.06 3.73 -8.92
CA PHE A 49 -3.97 2.76 -8.67
C PHE A 49 -4.46 1.31 -8.64
N GLY A 50 -5.69 1.06 -8.17
CA GLY A 50 -6.24 -0.30 -8.09
C GLY A 50 -6.43 -0.94 -9.46
N LEU A 51 -6.79 -0.15 -10.49
CA LEU A 51 -6.83 -0.61 -11.89
C LEU A 51 -5.46 -1.09 -12.34
N ASN A 52 -4.45 -0.22 -12.23
CA ASN A 52 -3.10 -0.56 -12.66
C ASN A 52 -2.55 -1.80 -11.94
N PHE A 53 -2.90 -1.97 -10.66
CA PHE A 53 -2.52 -3.17 -9.90
C PHE A 53 -3.20 -4.43 -10.47
N GLN A 54 -4.51 -4.39 -10.71
CA GLN A 54 -5.25 -5.52 -11.28
C GLN A 54 -4.84 -5.82 -12.73
N ASP A 55 -4.56 -4.80 -13.54
CA ASP A 55 -4.01 -4.95 -14.89
C ASP A 55 -2.62 -5.59 -14.86
N LEU A 56 -1.74 -5.15 -13.97
CA LEU A 56 -0.42 -5.77 -13.79
C LEU A 56 -0.55 -7.24 -13.41
N LEU A 57 -1.47 -7.60 -12.52
CA LEU A 57 -1.74 -8.99 -12.19
C LEU A 57 -2.23 -9.78 -13.42
N ARG A 58 -3.19 -9.23 -14.17
CA ARG A 58 -3.73 -9.84 -15.40
C ARG A 58 -2.61 -10.11 -16.41
N GLU A 59 -1.81 -9.10 -16.72
CA GLU A 59 -0.71 -9.22 -17.68
C GLU A 59 0.33 -10.26 -17.25
N ASN A 60 0.64 -10.35 -15.96
CA ASN A 60 1.56 -11.38 -15.46
C ASN A 60 0.94 -12.79 -15.54
N LEU A 61 -0.36 -12.94 -15.30
CA LEU A 61 -1.06 -14.21 -15.46
C LEU A 61 -1.08 -14.66 -16.94
N GLU A 62 -1.40 -13.74 -17.85
CA GLU A 62 -1.37 -13.99 -19.30
C GLU A 62 0.03 -14.40 -19.78
N LYS A 63 1.09 -13.71 -19.32
CA LYS A 63 2.49 -14.06 -19.62
C LYS A 63 2.90 -15.45 -19.11
N ASN A 64 2.21 -15.97 -18.11
CA ASN A 64 2.44 -17.32 -17.57
C ASN A 64 1.38 -18.33 -18.08
N GLY A 65 0.64 -18.00 -19.15
CA GLY A 65 -0.26 -18.92 -19.86
C GLY A 65 -1.67 -19.02 -19.28
N VAL A 66 -2.05 -18.16 -18.33
CA VAL A 66 -3.39 -18.13 -17.74
C VAL A 66 -4.16 -16.92 -18.30
N ASN A 67 -5.08 -17.18 -19.24
CA ASN A 67 -5.91 -16.13 -19.82
C ASN A 67 -7.08 -15.81 -18.87
N VAL A 68 -7.07 -14.61 -18.30
CA VAL A 68 -8.08 -14.14 -17.33
C VAL A 68 -8.54 -12.75 -17.71
N ASN A 69 -9.83 -12.48 -17.51
CA ASN A 69 -10.35 -11.14 -17.68
C ASN A 69 -10.09 -10.31 -16.39
N LEU A 70 -10.13 -8.99 -16.50
CA LEU A 70 -9.96 -8.08 -15.36
C LEU A 70 -11.03 -8.38 -14.28
N ALA A 71 -12.25 -8.69 -14.70
CA ALA A 71 -13.34 -9.08 -13.79
C ALA A 71 -13.02 -10.34 -12.96
N ASP A 72 -12.30 -11.31 -13.52
CA ASP A 72 -11.92 -12.53 -12.79
C ASP A 72 -10.90 -12.21 -11.69
N VAL A 73 -9.95 -11.33 -11.99
CA VAL A 73 -8.97 -10.82 -11.02
C VAL A 73 -9.68 -10.04 -9.91
N THR A 74 -10.60 -9.12 -10.26
CA THR A 74 -11.37 -8.36 -9.27
C THR A 74 -12.20 -9.29 -8.38
N ASN A 75 -12.87 -10.29 -8.95
CA ASN A 75 -13.67 -11.27 -8.20
C ASN A 75 -12.82 -12.07 -7.22
N ALA A 76 -11.65 -12.55 -7.65
CA ALA A 76 -10.70 -13.24 -6.78
C ALA A 76 -10.20 -12.34 -5.64
N MET A 77 -9.89 -11.08 -5.93
CA MET A 77 -9.47 -10.10 -4.92
C MET A 77 -10.58 -9.77 -3.92
N TYR A 78 -11.85 -9.81 -4.33
CA TYR A 78 -12.99 -9.61 -3.44
C TYR A 78 -13.06 -10.71 -2.36
N TYR A 79 -12.86 -11.98 -2.74
CA TYR A 79 -12.77 -13.08 -1.76
C TYR A 79 -11.59 -12.89 -0.80
N ALA A 80 -10.42 -12.49 -1.31
CA ALA A 80 -9.27 -12.18 -0.47
C ALA A 80 -9.56 -11.04 0.52
N ALA A 81 -10.29 -10.01 0.08
CA ALA A 81 -10.67 -8.89 0.93
C ALA A 81 -11.62 -9.30 2.07
N ILE A 82 -12.56 -10.22 1.84
CA ILE A 82 -13.41 -10.77 2.91
C ILE A 82 -12.55 -11.45 3.97
N CYS A 83 -11.56 -12.25 3.57
CA CYS A 83 -10.61 -12.86 4.51
C CYS A 83 -9.82 -11.81 5.30
N MET A 84 -9.40 -10.71 4.66
CA MET A 84 -8.72 -9.61 5.36
C MET A 84 -9.64 -8.87 6.35
N VAL A 85 -10.92 -8.66 6.01
CA VAL A 85 -11.91 -8.06 6.91
C VAL A 85 -12.13 -8.94 8.14
N LEU A 86 -12.28 -10.25 7.94
CA LEU A 86 -12.39 -11.21 9.05
C LEU A 86 -11.12 -11.18 9.92
N GLY A 87 -9.93 -11.13 9.30
CA GLY A 87 -8.66 -10.99 10.01
C GLY A 87 -8.57 -9.71 10.83
N LEU A 88 -9.02 -8.57 10.28
CA LEU A 88 -9.09 -7.30 11.00
C LEU A 88 -10.07 -7.39 12.18
N PHE A 89 -11.23 -8.01 11.98
CA PHE A 89 -12.22 -8.19 13.03
C PHE A 89 -11.66 -9.03 14.18
N LEU A 90 -11.02 -10.17 13.88
CA LEU A 90 -10.34 -10.96 14.90
C LEU A 90 -9.21 -10.18 15.59
N ALA A 91 -8.42 -9.42 14.83
CA ALA A 91 -7.33 -8.62 15.40
C ALA A 91 -7.86 -7.59 16.40
N LEU A 92 -8.88 -6.82 16.04
CA LEU A 92 -9.42 -5.75 16.87
C LEU A 92 -10.25 -6.26 18.05
N PHE A 93 -11.13 -7.24 17.82
CA PHE A 93 -12.11 -7.67 18.83
C PHE A 93 -11.64 -8.83 19.71
N VAL A 94 -10.72 -9.67 19.22
CA VAL A 94 -10.25 -10.88 19.94
C VAL A 94 -8.82 -10.70 20.42
N PHE A 95 -7.86 -10.46 19.52
CA PHE A 95 -6.43 -10.50 19.87
C PHE A 95 -5.93 -9.25 20.60
N TYR A 96 -6.32 -8.05 20.15
CA TYR A 96 -5.77 -6.77 20.63
C TYR A 96 -6.79 -5.89 21.35
N ARG A 97 -7.86 -6.49 21.88
CA ARG A 97 -8.95 -5.77 22.58
C ARG A 97 -8.50 -5.12 23.90
N LYS A 98 -7.45 -5.64 24.54
CA LYS A 98 -7.07 -5.20 25.89
C LYS A 98 -6.41 -3.82 25.84
N PRO A 99 -6.80 -2.87 26.71
CA PRO A 99 -6.13 -1.59 26.80
C PRO A 99 -4.67 -1.81 27.21
N ARG A 100 -3.75 -1.11 26.55
CA ARG A 100 -2.32 -1.14 26.88
C ARG A 100 -1.82 0.25 27.18
N GLU A 101 -1.07 0.34 28.27
CA GLU A 101 -0.29 1.51 28.61
C GLU A 101 1.13 1.31 28.07
N TYR A 102 1.51 2.14 27.11
CA TYR A 102 2.87 2.21 26.62
C TYR A 102 3.59 3.34 27.34
N GLN A 103 4.88 3.14 27.61
CA GLN A 103 5.72 4.21 28.12
C GLN A 103 5.65 5.40 27.16
N GLU A 104 5.31 6.57 27.70
CA GLU A 104 5.41 7.84 27.00
C GLU A 104 6.89 8.17 26.88
N ILE A 105 7.47 7.76 25.75
CA ILE A 105 8.67 8.44 25.24
C ILE A 105 8.15 9.81 24.78
N GLU A 106 8.78 10.90 25.21
CA GLU A 106 8.45 12.27 24.80
C GLU A 106 8.70 12.45 23.29
N ILE A 107 7.80 11.90 22.48
CA ILE A 107 7.70 12.17 21.06
C ILE A 107 6.92 13.48 20.99
N GLN A 108 7.60 14.53 20.51
CA GLN A 108 7.11 15.91 20.31
C GLN A 108 5.60 16.05 20.57
N LYS A 109 5.23 16.67 21.70
CA LYS A 109 3.84 17.04 22.00
C LYS A 109 3.33 17.95 20.89
N MET A 110 2.63 17.37 19.93
CA MET A 110 1.86 18.14 18.97
C MET A 110 0.68 18.72 19.75
N ASP A 111 0.57 20.04 19.76
CA ASP A 111 -0.46 20.75 20.51
C ASP A 111 -1.79 20.64 19.74
N PHE A 112 -2.50 19.52 19.96
CA PHE A 112 -3.77 19.22 19.29
C PHE A 112 -4.90 20.21 19.67
N ASP A 113 -4.69 21.05 20.68
CA ASP A 113 -5.70 21.97 21.20
C ASP A 113 -5.89 23.22 20.32
N ASN A 114 -5.02 23.48 19.33
CA ASN A 114 -5.10 24.65 18.43
C ASN A 114 -5.04 24.33 16.93
N ILE A 115 -5.55 23.16 16.51
CA ILE A 115 -5.68 22.84 15.09
C ILE A 115 -6.92 23.55 14.52
N LYS A 116 -6.72 24.71 13.88
CA LYS A 116 -7.74 25.37 13.06
C LYS A 116 -7.41 25.17 11.58
N MET A 117 -8.38 24.70 10.80
CA MET A 117 -8.28 24.70 9.33
C MET A 117 -8.17 26.15 8.85
N GLY A 118 -6.97 26.56 8.46
CA GLY A 118 -6.71 27.86 7.84
C GLY A 118 -6.87 27.81 6.33
N ARG A 119 -6.51 28.92 5.68
CA ARG A 119 -6.62 29.09 4.23
C ARG A 119 -5.68 28.16 3.45
N LYS A 120 -4.53 27.80 4.04
CA LYS A 120 -3.54 26.88 3.43
C LYS A 120 -4.09 25.46 3.38
N GLU A 121 -4.64 24.97 4.49
CA GLU A 121 -5.20 23.62 4.62
C GLU A 121 -6.40 23.43 3.68
N TRP A 122 -7.25 24.44 3.54
CA TRP A 122 -8.33 24.44 2.54
C TRP A 122 -7.82 24.42 1.10
N GLY A 123 -6.76 25.18 0.80
CA GLY A 123 -6.11 25.16 -0.51
C GLY A 123 -5.54 23.79 -0.88
N VAL A 124 -4.90 23.10 0.09
CA VAL A 124 -4.41 21.72 -0.09
C VAL A 124 -5.57 20.74 -0.27
N LEU A 125 -6.62 20.84 0.55
CA LEU A 125 -7.79 19.95 0.46
C LEU A 125 -8.48 20.06 -0.90
N VAL A 126 -8.72 21.29 -1.38
CA VAL A 126 -9.33 21.52 -2.69
C VAL A 126 -8.42 21.01 -3.81
N GLY A 127 -7.10 21.25 -3.72
CA GLY A 127 -6.15 20.72 -4.69
C GLY A 127 -6.12 19.19 -4.70
N LEU A 128 -6.28 18.53 -3.55
CA LEU A 128 -6.34 17.07 -3.45
C LEU A 128 -7.62 16.50 -4.07
N ILE A 129 -8.76 17.14 -3.82
CA ILE A 129 -10.04 16.78 -4.46
C ILE A 129 -9.94 16.95 -5.98
N LEU A 130 -9.33 18.06 -6.43
CA LEU A 130 -9.13 18.31 -7.86
C LEU A 130 -8.19 17.27 -8.49
N THR A 131 -7.13 16.89 -7.77
CA THR A 131 -6.21 15.80 -8.19
C THR A 131 -6.95 14.49 -8.39
N LEU A 132 -7.82 14.12 -7.44
CA LEU A 132 -8.63 12.90 -7.52
C LEU A 132 -9.60 12.96 -8.70
N PHE A 133 -10.25 14.11 -8.93
CA PHE A 133 -11.16 14.29 -10.05
C PHE A 133 -10.44 14.16 -11.39
N LEU A 134 -9.29 14.83 -11.53
CA LEU A 134 -8.43 14.72 -12.71
C LEU A 134 -7.92 13.29 -12.91
N GLN A 135 -7.61 12.57 -11.83
CA GLN A 135 -7.17 11.18 -11.88
C GLN A 135 -8.24 10.25 -12.43
N ILE A 136 -9.49 10.43 -12.02
CA ILE A 136 -10.61 9.63 -12.52
C ILE A 136 -10.85 9.93 -14.01
N PHE A 137 -10.79 11.21 -14.41
CA PHE A 137 -11.04 11.60 -15.80
C PHE A 137 -9.92 11.21 -16.77
N THR A 138 -8.66 11.44 -16.36
CA THR A 138 -7.49 11.28 -17.22
C THR A 138 -6.95 9.85 -17.21
N MET A 139 -7.31 9.04 -16.20
CA MET A 139 -6.76 7.70 -15.91
C MET A 139 -5.22 7.63 -15.86
N ASN A 140 -4.55 8.77 -15.78
CA ASN A 140 -3.09 8.90 -15.81
C ASN A 140 -2.63 9.48 -14.47
N LEU A 141 -2.06 8.62 -13.61
CA LEU A 141 -1.61 9.04 -12.28
C LEU A 141 -0.51 10.11 -12.32
N PRO A 142 0.57 9.97 -13.14
CA PRO A 142 1.60 11.01 -13.23
C PRO A 142 1.05 12.38 -13.60
N LEU A 143 0.22 12.47 -14.64
CA LEU A 143 -0.31 13.73 -15.14
C LEU A 143 -1.25 14.38 -14.12
N SER A 144 -2.10 13.57 -13.49
CA SER A 144 -3.07 14.05 -12.50
C SER A 144 -2.38 14.56 -11.24
N GLY A 145 -1.32 13.88 -10.78
CA GLY A 145 -0.51 14.33 -9.64
C GLY A 145 0.21 15.66 -9.91
N LEU A 146 0.73 15.85 -11.13
CA LEU A 146 1.40 17.09 -11.53
C LEU A 146 0.42 18.27 -11.60
N LEU A 147 -0.72 18.09 -12.27
CA LEU A 147 -1.77 19.12 -12.36
C LEU A 147 -2.38 19.43 -10.98
N GLY A 148 -2.57 18.39 -10.17
CA GLY A 148 -2.98 18.48 -8.78
C GLY A 148 -2.04 19.33 -7.94
N PHE A 149 -0.75 19.05 -8.03
CA PHE A 149 0.28 19.82 -7.33
C PHE A 149 0.30 21.29 -7.78
N ILE A 150 0.25 21.55 -9.10
CA ILE A 150 0.16 22.93 -9.63
C ILE A 150 -1.06 23.65 -9.04
N SER A 151 -2.20 22.97 -8.95
CA SER A 151 -3.41 23.57 -8.37
C SER A 151 -3.24 23.92 -6.88
N MET A 152 -2.53 23.09 -6.10
CA MET A 152 -2.23 23.36 -4.69
C MET A 152 -1.33 24.59 -4.52
N VAL A 153 -0.37 24.79 -5.44
CA VAL A 153 0.50 25.97 -5.43
C VAL A 153 -0.30 27.24 -5.77
N ILE A 154 -1.16 27.20 -6.80
CA ILE A 154 -1.99 28.34 -7.21
C ILE A 154 -2.99 28.75 -6.12
N LEU A 155 -3.61 27.76 -5.46
CA LEU A 155 -4.56 27.99 -4.36
C LEU A 155 -3.90 28.48 -3.07
N GLY A 156 -2.57 28.57 -3.02
CA GLY A 156 -1.80 28.97 -1.84
C GLY A 156 -1.77 27.92 -0.72
N GLY A 157 -2.06 26.66 -1.07
CA GLY A 157 -1.93 25.52 -0.16
C GLY A 157 -0.46 25.09 0.05
N VAL A 158 0.38 25.29 -0.97
CA VAL A 158 1.83 25.06 -0.91
C VAL A 158 2.56 26.38 -1.13
N GLU A 159 3.54 26.69 -0.30
CA GLU A 159 4.35 27.90 -0.46
C GLU A 159 5.21 27.79 -1.72
N TYR A 160 5.14 28.79 -2.59
CA TYR A 160 5.90 28.80 -3.85
C TYR A 160 7.41 28.64 -3.63
N LYS A 161 7.92 29.14 -2.50
CA LYS A 161 9.34 29.04 -2.14
C LYS A 161 9.79 27.61 -1.82
N SER A 162 8.91 26.78 -1.27
CA SER A 162 9.20 25.39 -0.90
C SER A 162 8.89 24.39 -2.01
N VAL A 163 8.46 24.86 -3.20
CA VAL A 163 8.14 23.98 -4.34
C VAL A 163 9.35 23.16 -4.73
N ASN A 164 10.51 23.79 -4.88
CA ASN A 164 11.75 23.09 -5.25
C ASN A 164 12.16 22.06 -4.20
N ASP A 165 12.09 22.42 -2.91
CA ASP A 165 12.43 21.51 -1.81
C ASP A 165 11.52 20.27 -1.80
N ILE A 166 10.20 20.47 -1.99
CA ILE A 166 9.22 19.37 -2.06
C ILE A 166 9.47 18.48 -3.29
N PHE A 167 9.81 19.07 -4.43
CA PHE A 167 10.16 18.31 -5.63
C PHE A 167 11.45 17.51 -5.43
N ASP A 168 12.50 18.11 -4.88
CA ASP A 168 13.79 17.47 -4.65
C ASP A 168 13.67 16.30 -3.66
N ASP A 169 12.93 16.49 -2.57
CA ASP A 169 12.69 15.41 -1.60
C ASP A 169 11.80 14.31 -2.18
N GLY A 170 10.79 14.68 -2.97
CA GLY A 170 9.97 13.73 -3.72
C GLY A 170 10.79 12.90 -4.72
N LEU A 171 11.72 13.54 -5.45
CA LEU A 171 12.61 12.89 -6.41
C LEU A 171 13.62 11.96 -5.72
N LYS A 172 14.22 12.38 -4.58
CA LYS A 172 15.12 11.52 -3.79
C LYS A 172 14.42 10.24 -3.32
N LEU A 173 13.22 10.37 -2.75
CA LEU A 173 12.41 9.23 -2.30
C LEU A 173 12.02 8.32 -3.47
N MET A 174 11.57 8.89 -4.59
CA MET A 174 11.17 8.12 -5.76
C MET A 174 12.36 7.43 -6.43
N GLY A 175 13.53 8.09 -6.50
CA GLY A 175 14.75 7.53 -7.05
C GLY A 175 15.24 6.31 -6.26
N PHE A 176 15.22 6.41 -4.92
CA PHE A 176 15.56 5.28 -4.06
C PHE A 176 14.62 4.08 -4.27
N ILE A 177 13.31 4.33 -4.29
CA ILE A 177 12.32 3.25 -4.49
C ILE A 177 12.45 2.64 -5.88
N ALA A 178 12.64 3.45 -6.93
CA ALA A 178 12.84 2.96 -8.29
C ALA A 178 14.09 2.08 -8.40
N PHE A 179 15.18 2.47 -7.73
CA PHE A 179 16.39 1.66 -7.67
C PHE A 179 16.15 0.32 -6.96
N VAL A 180 15.52 0.32 -5.77
CA VAL A 180 15.20 -0.91 -5.04
C VAL A 180 14.27 -1.82 -5.86
N MET A 181 13.25 -1.26 -6.51
CA MET A 181 12.33 -2.02 -7.37
C MET A 181 13.02 -2.60 -8.60
N LEU A 182 13.96 -1.88 -9.22
CA LEU A 182 14.75 -2.39 -10.35
C LEU A 182 15.62 -3.58 -9.92
N VAL A 183 16.29 -3.46 -8.76
CA VAL A 183 17.10 -4.56 -8.20
C VAL A 183 16.23 -5.76 -7.85
N ALA A 184 15.07 -5.54 -7.22
CA ALA A 184 14.13 -6.61 -6.87
C ALA A 184 13.56 -7.32 -8.11
N ALA A 185 13.17 -6.55 -9.15
CA ALA A 185 12.72 -7.10 -10.42
C ALA A 185 13.83 -7.90 -11.12
N GLY A 186 15.07 -7.40 -11.08
CA GLY A 186 16.25 -8.11 -11.59
C GLY A 186 16.50 -9.43 -10.85
N TYR A 187 16.41 -9.44 -9.52
CA TYR A 187 16.52 -10.65 -8.71
C TYR A 187 15.44 -11.67 -9.06
N GLY A 188 14.18 -11.23 -9.20
CA GLY A 188 13.07 -12.08 -9.63
C GLY A 188 13.30 -12.72 -11.01
N GLU A 189 13.86 -11.95 -11.95
CA GLU A 189 14.20 -12.46 -13.28
C GLU A 189 15.36 -13.47 -13.23
N VAL A 190 16.37 -13.24 -12.39
CA VAL A 190 17.47 -14.21 -12.17
C VAL A 190 16.95 -15.52 -11.57
N LEU A 191 16.03 -15.46 -10.60
CA LEU A 191 15.38 -16.66 -10.04
C LEU A 191 14.55 -17.42 -11.08
N LYS A 192 13.93 -16.70 -12.02
CA LYS A 192 13.17 -17.28 -13.12
C LYS A 192 14.09 -17.95 -14.16
N GLN A 193 15.17 -17.29 -14.56
CA GLN A 193 16.13 -17.80 -15.56
C GLN A 193 17.00 -18.93 -15.02
N SER A 194 17.34 -18.92 -13.73
CA SER A 194 18.11 -20.00 -13.10
C SER A 194 17.32 -21.31 -12.99
N GLY A 195 15.98 -21.26 -13.13
CA GLY A 195 15.11 -22.41 -12.94
C GLY A 195 14.90 -22.79 -11.48
N ALA A 196 15.47 -22.05 -10.52
CA ALA A 196 15.35 -22.34 -9.08
C ALA A 196 13.90 -22.37 -8.61
N VAL A 197 13.04 -21.50 -9.17
CA VAL A 197 11.60 -21.52 -8.88
C VAL A 197 10.96 -22.83 -9.34
N ASN A 198 11.35 -23.34 -10.51
CA ASN A 198 10.82 -24.60 -11.05
C ASN A 198 11.32 -25.80 -10.24
N GLU A 199 12.59 -25.81 -9.83
CA GLU A 199 13.14 -26.85 -8.96
C GLU A 199 12.42 -26.90 -7.60
N LEU A 200 12.19 -25.73 -6.98
CA LEU A 200 11.45 -25.62 -5.73
C LEU A 200 10.03 -26.17 -5.87
N VAL A 201 9.30 -25.74 -6.91
CA VAL A 201 7.94 -26.25 -7.17
C VAL A 201 7.96 -27.76 -7.39
N ASN A 202 8.85 -28.27 -8.25
CA ASN A 202 8.96 -29.69 -8.57
C ASN A 202 9.33 -30.56 -7.35
N SER A 203 10.10 -30.02 -6.39
CA SER A 203 10.42 -30.74 -5.15
C SER A 203 9.20 -30.94 -4.24
N VAL A 204 8.21 -30.04 -4.34
CA VAL A 204 7.00 -30.03 -3.51
C VAL A 204 5.83 -30.74 -4.22
N VAL A 205 5.81 -30.80 -5.56
CA VAL A 205 4.76 -31.50 -6.34
C VAL A 205 4.46 -32.93 -5.86
N PRO A 206 5.44 -33.80 -5.53
CA PRO A 206 5.17 -35.15 -5.01
C PRO A 206 4.39 -35.16 -3.70
N TRP A 207 4.51 -34.10 -2.90
CA TRP A 207 3.83 -33.95 -1.62
C TRP A 207 2.40 -33.43 -1.80
N MET A 208 2.09 -32.82 -2.94
CA MET A 208 0.79 -32.21 -3.20
C MET A 208 -0.32 -33.27 -3.42
N GLN A 209 0.03 -34.47 -3.94
CA GLN A 209 -0.87 -35.62 -4.24
C GLN A 209 -2.29 -35.20 -4.72
N GLU A 210 -3.30 -36.08 -4.66
CA GLU A 210 -4.67 -35.75 -5.09
C GLU A 210 -5.39 -34.74 -4.17
N ASN A 211 -4.76 -34.27 -3.10
CA ASN A 211 -5.40 -33.38 -2.14
C ASN A 211 -5.26 -31.90 -2.55
N LYS A 212 -6.32 -31.39 -3.18
CA LYS A 212 -6.44 -29.98 -3.60
C LYS A 212 -6.16 -28.98 -2.47
N PHE A 213 -6.51 -29.29 -1.22
CA PHE A 213 -6.27 -28.37 -0.10
C PHE A 213 -4.78 -28.24 0.24
N LEU A 214 -4.08 -29.37 0.30
CA LEU A 214 -2.64 -29.41 0.58
C LEU A 214 -1.86 -28.73 -0.56
N ALA A 215 -2.28 -28.95 -1.79
CA ALA A 215 -1.74 -28.28 -2.96
C ALA A 215 -1.84 -26.74 -2.86
N VAL A 216 -3.03 -26.21 -2.56
CA VAL A 216 -3.23 -24.76 -2.41
C VAL A 216 -2.39 -24.19 -1.27
N PHE A 217 -2.34 -24.85 -0.12
CA PHE A 217 -1.55 -24.41 1.02
C PHE A 217 -0.06 -24.33 0.69
N LEU A 218 0.49 -25.38 0.07
CA LEU A 218 1.90 -25.42 -0.32
C LEU A 218 2.23 -24.37 -1.38
N MET A 219 1.36 -24.15 -2.36
CA MET A 219 1.57 -23.10 -3.37
C MET A 219 1.55 -21.69 -2.77
N LEU A 220 0.66 -21.42 -1.81
CA LEU A 220 0.66 -20.15 -1.08
C LEU A 220 1.93 -19.97 -0.24
N LEU A 221 2.42 -21.04 0.39
CA LEU A 221 3.64 -21.02 1.20
C LEU A 221 4.88 -20.78 0.34
N ILE A 222 4.99 -21.44 -0.81
CA ILE A 222 6.06 -21.20 -1.79
C ILE A 222 6.01 -19.76 -2.28
N GLY A 223 4.83 -19.27 -2.66
CA GLY A 223 4.65 -17.88 -3.07
C GLY A 223 5.10 -16.90 -1.98
N LEU A 224 4.76 -17.18 -0.72
CA LEU A 224 5.18 -16.37 0.42
C LEU A 224 6.71 -16.33 0.58
N ILE A 225 7.38 -17.47 0.54
CA ILE A 225 8.85 -17.57 0.64
C ILE A 225 9.51 -16.74 -0.46
N ILE A 226 9.08 -16.91 -1.71
CA ILE A 226 9.61 -16.17 -2.86
C ILE A 226 9.39 -14.66 -2.67
N THR A 227 8.22 -14.24 -2.19
CA THR A 227 7.94 -12.80 -1.95
C THR A 227 8.73 -12.20 -0.78
N MET A 228 9.12 -13.01 0.22
CA MET A 228 9.99 -12.57 1.30
C MET A 228 11.46 -12.44 0.87
N GLY A 229 11.82 -12.99 -0.31
CA GLY A 229 13.18 -12.95 -0.84
C GLY A 229 14.16 -13.84 -0.05
N ILE A 230 13.65 -14.93 0.54
CA ILE A 230 14.41 -15.98 1.23
C ILE A 230 14.55 -17.17 0.29
#